data_AF-A0A7C5MVN4-F1
#
_entry.id   AF-A0A7C5MVN4-F1
#
_cell.length_a   1.000
_cell.length_b   1.000
_cell.length_c   1.000
_cell.angle_alpha   90.00
_cell.angle_beta   90.00
_cell.angle_gamma   90.00
#
_symmetry.space_group_name_H-M   'P 1'
#
loop_
_entity.id
_entity.type
_entity.pdbx_description
1 polymer ?
#
loop_
_entity_poly.entity_id
_entity_poly.type
_entity_poly.pdbx_seq_one_letter_code
_entity_poly.pdbx_strand_id
1 'polypeptide(L)' 'MAEIRNFTINFGPQHPAAHGVLRLVLEMDGEVIERADPHVGLLHRGTEKLAEYKPWNQSIGYMDRLDYVSMMCNEHGYVG' A
#
# COMPACT_ATOMS: atom_id res chain seq x y z
N MET A 1 1.92 18.92 35.76
CA MET A 1 1.99 18.49 34.35
C MET A 1 0.77 17.60 34.10
N ALA A 2 0.03 17.81 33.01
CA ALA A 2 -1.04 16.89 32.65
C ALA A 2 -0.40 15.54 32.27
N GLU A 3 -0.85 14.44 32.87
CA GLU A 3 -0.47 13.11 32.40
C GLU A 3 -1.06 12.90 31.02
N ILE A 4 -0.19 12.76 30.02
CA ILE A 4 -0.57 12.36 28.68
C ILE A 4 -0.88 10.87 28.75
N ARG A 5 -2.09 10.48 28.34
CA ARG A 5 -2.52 9.08 28.32
C ARG A 5 -2.31 8.51 26.94
N ASN A 6 -1.88 7.26 26.85
CA ASN A 6 -1.77 6.57 25.57
C ASN A 6 -3.14 6.48 24.89
N PHE A 7 -3.18 6.79 23.60
CA PHE A 7 -4.41 6.73 22.82
C PHE A 7 -4.15 6.14 21.43
N THR A 8 -5.20 5.55 20.86
CA THR A 8 -5.16 4.93 19.54
C THR A 8 -5.81 5.85 18.52
N ILE A 9 -5.09 6.16 17.44
CA ILE A 9 -5.61 6.91 16.29
C ILE A 9 -5.75 5.96 15.10
N ASN A 10 -6.88 6.09 14.38
CA ASN A 10 -7.06 5.46 13.08
C ASN A 10 -6.81 6.50 11.97
N PHE A 11 -5.63 6.45 11.37
CA PHE A 11 -5.29 7.22 10.19
C PHE A 11 -5.82 6.49 8.95
N GLY A 12 -6.98 6.93 8.46
CA GLY A 12 -7.75 6.22 7.45
C GLY A 12 -7.34 6.49 6.00
N PRO A 13 -7.88 5.69 5.06
CA PRO A 13 -7.53 5.75 3.63
C PRO A 13 -8.02 7.02 2.91
N GLN A 14 -8.91 7.80 3.52
CA GLN A 14 -9.37 9.07 2.96
C GLN A 14 -8.40 10.23 3.25
N HIS A 15 -7.44 10.03 4.15
CA HIS A 15 -6.53 11.10 4.55
C HIS A 15 -5.58 11.46 3.38
N PRO A 16 -5.41 12.74 3.01
CA PRO A 16 -4.59 13.12 1.84
C PRO A 16 -3.14 12.64 1.90
N ALA A 17 -2.54 12.63 3.10
CA ALA A 17 -1.18 12.14 3.32
C ALA A 17 -1.06 10.59 3.33
N ALA A 18 -2.15 9.85 3.12
CA ALA A 18 -2.09 8.40 2.93
C ALA A 18 -1.58 8.01 1.52
N HIS A 19 -1.51 8.98 0.58
CA HIS A 19 -1.02 8.80 -0.79
C HIS A 19 -1.65 7.60 -1.52
N GLY A 20 -2.96 7.43 -1.35
CA GLY A 20 -3.72 6.29 -1.86
C GLY A 20 -4.50 5.63 -0.74
N VAL A 21 -4.61 4.30 -0.78
CA VAL A 21 -5.44 3.53 0.14
C VAL A 21 -4.60 2.84 1.21
N LEU A 22 -4.14 3.63 2.18
CA LEU A 22 -3.44 3.15 3.36
C LEU A 22 -4.27 3.43 4.61
N ARG A 23 -4.40 2.42 5.49
CA ARG A 23 -4.93 2.60 6.84
C ARG A 23 -3.83 2.27 7.84
N LEU A 24 -3.60 3.17 8.79
CA LEU A 24 -2.65 2.99 9.89
C LEU A 24 -3.41 3.09 11.21
N VAL A 25 -3.29 2.05 12.04
CA VAL A 25 -3.70 2.13 13.45
C VAL A 25 -2.45 2.48 14.26
N LEU A 26 -2.44 3.65 14.88
CA LEU A 26 -1.30 4.20 15.60
C LEU A 26 -1.60 4.19 17.10
N GLU A 27 -0.70 3.64 17.90
CA GLU A 27 -0.69 3.76 19.36
C GLU A 27 0.34 4.84 19.72
N MET A 28 -0.12 5.90 20.39
CA MET A 28 0.68 7.09 20.63
C MET A 28 0.77 7.42 22.12
N ASP A 29 1.97 7.81 22.56
CA ASP A 29 2.21 8.53 23.81
C ASP A 29 2.49 10.00 23.48
N GLY A 30 1.45 10.82 23.52
CA GLY A 30 1.51 12.22 23.09
C GLY A 30 1.82 12.35 21.60
N GLU A 31 3.00 12.88 21.28
CA GLU A 31 3.48 13.07 19.90
C GLU A 31 4.35 11.90 19.41
N VAL A 32 4.71 10.96 20.30
CA VAL A 32 5.56 9.81 19.99
C VAL A 32 4.67 8.63 19.57
N ILE A 33 5.06 7.97 18.47
CA ILE A 33 4.41 6.73 18.02
C ILE A 33 5.13 5.56 18.70
N GLU A 34 4.41 4.86 19.58
CA GLU A 34 4.90 3.64 20.24
C GLU A 34 4.73 2.42 19.34
N ARG A 35 3.61 2.36 18.59
CA ARG A 35 3.33 1.27 17.64
C ARG A 35 2.53 1.77 16.44
N ALA A 36 2.85 1.23 15.27
CA ALA A 36 2.10 1.43 14.05
C ALA A 36 1.71 0.08 13.43
N ASP A 37 0.43 -0.09 13.12
CA ASP A 37 -0.11 -1.28 12.45
C ASP A 37 -0.67 -0.92 11.06
N PRO A 38 0.12 -1.12 9.99
CA PRO A 38 -0.28 -0.82 8.62
C PRO A 38 -1.22 -1.89 8.06
N HIS A 39 -2.46 -1.49 7.83
CA HIS A 39 -3.45 -2.31 7.15
C HIS A 39 -3.36 -2.06 5.64
N VAL A 40 -2.67 -2.97 4.95
CA VAL A 40 -2.54 -2.98 3.48
C VAL A 40 -3.58 -3.88 2.83
N GLY A 41 -3.63 -3.89 1.49
CA GLY A 41 -4.52 -4.76 0.72
C GLY A 41 -5.80 -4.10 0.22
N LEU A 42 -6.07 -2.84 0.57
CA LEU A 42 -7.21 -2.08 0.03
C LEU A 42 -7.10 -1.83 -1.49
N LEU A 43 -5.89 -1.90 -2.07
CA LEU A 43 -5.65 -1.89 -3.51
C LEU A 43 -5.28 -3.28 -4.07
N HIS A 44 -5.49 -4.36 -3.33
CA HIS A 44 -5.19 -5.70 -3.82
C HIS A 44 -6.17 -6.07 -4.95
N ARG A 45 -5.63 -6.41 -6.12
CA ARG A 45 -6.42 -6.74 -7.33
C ARG A 45 -6.25 -8.18 -7.81
N GLY A 46 -5.49 -9.01 -7.08
CA GLY A 46 -5.22 -10.40 -7.49
C GLY A 46 -4.47 -10.52 -8.82
N THR A 47 -3.59 -9.56 -9.15
CA THR A 47 -2.87 -9.50 -10.43
C THR A 47 -2.12 -10.79 -10.76
N GLU A 48 -1.42 -11.36 -9.77
CA GLU A 48 -0.68 -12.63 -9.94
C GLU A 48 -1.62 -13.76 -10.36
N LYS A 49 -2.79 -13.85 -9.71
CA LYS A 49 -3.80 -14.85 -10.04
C LYS A 49 -4.36 -14.66 -11.45
N LEU A 50 -4.55 -13.42 -11.89
CA LEU A 50 -4.99 -13.13 -13.26
C LEU A 50 -3.93 -13.48 -14.30
N ALA A 51 -2.65 -13.34 -13.97
CA ALA A 51 -1.53 -13.68 -14.83
C ALA A 51 -1.41 -15.20 -15.06
N GLU A 52 -1.80 -16.03 -14.09
CA GLU A 52 -1.81 -17.51 -14.25
C GLU A 52 -2.70 -17.99 -15.41
N TYR A 53 -3.78 -17.26 -15.71
CA TYR A 53 -4.73 -17.63 -16.76
C TYR A 53 -4.43 -16.98 -18.12
N LYS A 54 -3.33 -16.22 -18.22
CA LYS A 54 -2.99 -15.45 -19.41
C LYS A 54 -1.65 -15.90 -20.01
N PRO A 55 -1.54 -15.95 -21.34
CA PRO A 55 -0.26 -16.11 -22.00
C PRO A 55 0.72 -15.01 -21.57
N TRP A 56 2.01 -15.36 -21.50
CA TRP A 56 3.09 -14.47 -21.07
C TRP A 56 3.02 -13.05 -21.64
N ASN A 57 2.86 -12.92 -22.97
CA ASN A 57 2.79 -11.63 -23.65
C ASN A 57 1.55 -10.79 -23.27
N GLN A 58 0.45 -11.40 -22.84
CA GLN A 58 -0.75 -10.71 -22.39
C GLN A 58 -0.66 -10.21 -20.95
N SER A 59 0.34 -10.68 -20.18
CA SER A 59 0.57 -10.29 -18.80
C SER A 59 1.46 -9.04 -18.67
N ILE A 60 2.12 -8.60 -19.75
CA ILE A 60 3.00 -7.42 -19.76
C ILE A 60 2.23 -6.16 -19.32
N GLY A 61 1.03 -5.95 -19.86
CA GLY A 61 0.15 -4.85 -19.46
C GLY A 61 -0.49 -5.01 -18.07
N TYR A 62 -0.08 -5.96 -17.24
CA TYR A 62 -0.36 -5.90 -15.81
C TYR A 62 0.81 -5.32 -15.02
N MET A 63 2.03 -5.37 -15.57
CA MET A 63 3.26 -4.94 -14.91
C MET A 63 3.35 -3.42 -14.82
N ASP A 64 2.90 -2.71 -15.86
CA ASP A 64 2.71 -1.25 -15.87
C ASP A 64 1.82 -0.72 -14.72
N ARG A 65 0.85 -1.53 -14.28
CA ARG A 65 -0.16 -1.19 -13.27
C ARG A 65 0.25 -1.53 -11.84
N LEU A 66 1.34 -2.29 -11.63
CA LEU A 66 1.82 -2.67 -10.30
C LEU A 66 2.50 -1.48 -9.61
N ASP A 67 3.58 -0.97 -10.20
CA ASP A 67 4.08 0.36 -9.90
C ASP A 67 3.74 1.32 -11.07
N TYR A 68 2.68 2.07 -10.83
CA TYR A 68 2.06 2.98 -11.80
C TYR A 68 2.83 4.28 -12.02
N VAL A 69 3.96 4.51 -11.34
CA VAL A 69 4.83 5.67 -11.61
C VAL A 69 6.09 5.31 -12.41
N SER A 70 6.44 4.03 -12.50
CA SER A 70 7.66 3.55 -13.18
C SER A 70 7.40 2.43 -14.20
N MET A 71 6.37 2.62 -15.04
CA MET A 71 5.82 1.59 -15.93
C MET A 71 6.88 0.83 -16.76
N MET A 72 7.80 1.56 -17.41
CA MET A 72 8.84 0.96 -18.26
C MET A 72 9.82 0.09 -17.47
N CYS A 73 10.10 0.43 -16.21
CA CYS A 73 10.97 -0.36 -15.35
C CYS A 73 10.32 -1.68 -14.98
N ASN A 74 9.01 -1.69 -14.68
CA ASN A 74 8.29 -2.92 -14.37
C ASN A 74 8.17 -3.83 -15.59
N GLU A 75 7.82 -3.28 -16.75
CA GLU A 75 7.75 -4.07 -17.99
C GLU A 75 9.11 -4.67 -18.32
N HIS A 76 10.18 -3.88 -18.22
CA HIS A 76 11.55 -4.35 -18.46
C HIS A 76 11.94 -5.47 -17.49
N GLY A 77 11.64 -5.35 -16.19
CA GLY A 77 11.92 -6.40 -15.20
C GLY A 77 11.09 -7.68 -15.40
N TYR A 78 9.98 -7.61 -16.12
CA TYR A 78 9.19 -8.78 -16.47
C TYR A 78 9.73 -9.48 -17.71
N VAL A 79 10.11 -8.74 -18.77
CA VAL A 79 10.52 -9.32 -20.06
C VAL A 79 12.02 -9.58 -20.21
N GLY A 80 12.85 -8.89 -19.42
CA GLY A 80 14.32 -8.99 -19.43
C GLY A 80 14.82 -10.17 -18.62
#